data_AF-A0A936VEK1-F1
#
_entry.id   AF-A0A936VEK1-F1
#
_cell.length_a   1.000
_cell.length_b   1.000
_cell.length_c   1.000
_cell.angle_alpha   90.00
_cell.angle_beta   90.00
_cell.angle_gamma   90.00
#
_symmetry.space_group_name_H-M   'P 1'
#
loop_
_entity.id
_entity.type
_entity.pdbx_description
1 polymer ?
#
loop_
_entity_poly.entity_id
_entity_poly.type
_entity_poly.pdbx_seq_one_letter_code
_entity_poly.pdbx_strand_id
1 'polypeptide(L)'
;MYPSLLGATGMTYDTDGGGFKGLRWTRDDGTIVTFRSSIAKHFVASMTTLETTAKNRVERIKDYYAFRAKGLADNANSKLKRVVIDPTSDRVKAAELIEVLRLSNVEVKVASSSFTSTTAHSYLEKNSKAVSKTFPAGSYIIDLDQPQRIYLKAVLEQDTPQDKAFVDDN
;
A
#
# COMPACT_ATOMS: atom_id res chain seq x y z
N MET A 1 0.09 7.48 -1.17
CA MET A 1 -0.72 6.95 -2.30
C MET A 1 -0.32 5.51 -2.59
N TYR A 2 -1.23 4.63 -2.99
CA TYR A 2 -0.97 3.18 -3.19
C TYR A 2 0.28 2.85 -4.03
N PRO A 3 0.53 3.49 -5.20
CA PRO A 3 1.72 3.17 -6.02
C PRO A 3 3.05 3.42 -5.29
N SER A 4 3.11 4.41 -4.40
CA SER A 4 4.29 4.75 -3.61
C SER A 4 4.67 3.63 -2.62
N LEU A 5 3.69 2.89 -2.11
CA LEU A 5 3.94 1.73 -1.24
C LEU A 5 4.50 0.53 -2.03
N LEU A 6 4.40 0.57 -3.35
CA LEU A 6 4.94 -0.42 -4.27
C LEU A 6 6.22 0.06 -4.97
N GLY A 7 6.85 1.14 -4.51
CA GLY A 7 8.10 1.65 -5.09
C GLY A 7 7.93 2.37 -6.43
N ALA A 8 6.69 2.64 -6.84
CA ALA A 8 6.37 3.44 -8.02
C ALA A 8 6.11 4.90 -7.62
N THR A 9 6.19 5.80 -8.60
CA THR A 9 5.79 7.20 -8.38
C THR A 9 4.28 7.29 -8.24
N GLY A 10 3.81 7.92 -7.17
CA GLY A 10 2.41 8.23 -6.96
C GLY A 10 2.22 9.73 -6.78
N MET A 11 1.42 10.35 -7.64
CA MET A 11 1.10 11.78 -7.60
C MET A 11 -0.36 11.98 -8.02
N THR A 12 -1.04 12.95 -7.42
CA THR A 12 -2.30 13.48 -7.94
C THR A 12 -2.00 14.65 -8.88
N TYR A 13 -2.73 14.73 -9.99
CA TYR A 13 -2.71 15.88 -10.88
C TYR A 13 -4.01 16.64 -10.73
N ASP A 14 -4.04 17.54 -9.76
CA ASP A 14 -5.18 18.41 -9.57
C ASP A 14 -5.05 19.62 -10.49
N THR A 15 -6.18 20.00 -11.10
CA THR A 15 -6.24 21.22 -11.91
C THR A 15 -7.16 22.23 -11.25
N ASP A 16 -7.06 23.48 -11.69
CA ASP A 16 -7.75 24.61 -11.09
C ASP A 16 -9.25 24.71 -11.42
N GLY A 17 -9.81 23.74 -12.16
CA GLY A 17 -11.23 23.65 -12.50
C GLY A 17 -11.82 22.25 -12.29
N GLY A 18 -13.16 22.15 -12.37
CA GLY A 18 -13.93 20.95 -12.03
C GLY A 18 -14.80 21.13 -10.78
N GLY A 19 -15.59 20.11 -10.45
CA GLY A 19 -16.51 20.13 -9.30
C GLY A 19 -17.53 21.28 -9.38
N PHE A 20 -17.72 22.00 -8.26
CA PHE A 20 -18.68 23.11 -8.15
C PHE A 20 -18.37 24.30 -9.08
N LYS A 21 -17.15 24.38 -9.64
CA LYS A 21 -16.71 25.48 -10.52
C LYS A 21 -17.31 25.40 -11.92
N GLY A 22 -17.96 24.29 -12.28
CA GLY A 22 -18.67 24.13 -13.55
C GLY A 22 -17.79 24.32 -14.80
N LEU A 23 -18.38 24.89 -15.85
CA LEU A 23 -17.71 25.07 -17.15
C LEU A 23 -16.75 26.26 -17.19
N ARG A 24 -17.00 27.30 -16.40
CA ARG A 24 -16.20 28.54 -16.33
C ARG A 24 -16.25 29.09 -14.92
N TRP A 25 -15.09 29.48 -14.40
CA TRP A 25 -14.94 30.09 -13.09
C TRP A 25 -14.04 31.31 -13.17
N THR A 26 -14.51 32.44 -12.67
CA THR A 26 -13.71 33.66 -12.54
C THR A 26 -12.97 33.59 -11.21
N ARG A 27 -11.64 33.67 -11.26
CA ARG A 27 -10.79 33.73 -10.07
C ARG A 27 -10.80 35.13 -9.47
N ASP A 28 -10.25 35.23 -8.26
CA ASP A 28 -10.16 36.49 -7.51
C ASP A 28 -9.29 37.54 -8.23
N ASP A 29 -8.35 37.11 -9.05
CA ASP A 29 -7.51 37.97 -9.90
C ASP A 29 -8.18 38.40 -11.22
N GLY A 30 -9.46 38.04 -11.41
CA GLY A 30 -10.23 38.34 -12.62
C GLY A 30 -9.98 37.40 -13.80
N THR A 31 -9.03 36.45 -13.69
CA THR A 31 -8.77 35.48 -14.76
C THR A 31 -9.84 34.39 -14.80
N ILE A 32 -10.16 33.89 -16.00
CA ILE A 32 -11.16 32.84 -16.17
C ILE A 32 -10.46 31.49 -16.34
N VAL A 33 -10.84 30.51 -15.52
CA VAL A 33 -10.58 29.10 -15.79
C VAL A 33 -11.78 28.47 -16.46
N THR A 34 -11.52 27.63 -17.45
CA THR A 34 -12.55 26.86 -18.13
C THR A 34 -12.34 25.38 -17.92
N PHE A 35 -13.42 24.60 -17.90
CA PHE A 35 -13.33 23.15 -17.82
C PHE A 35 -12.47 22.56 -18.95
N ARG A 36 -12.57 23.13 -20.17
CA ARG A 36 -11.70 22.80 -21.30
C ARG A 36 -10.21 23.00 -20.96
N SER A 37 -9.86 24.14 -20.36
CA SER A 37 -8.46 24.41 -19.97
C SER A 37 -7.97 23.46 -18.88
N SER A 38 -8.83 23.07 -17.95
CA SER A 38 -8.53 22.10 -16.90
C SER A 38 -8.24 20.71 -17.47
N ILE A 39 -9.08 20.23 -18.41
CA ILE A 39 -8.83 18.99 -19.16
C ILE A 39 -7.47 19.05 -19.88
N ALA A 40 -7.21 20.15 -20.60
CA ALA A 40 -5.96 20.31 -21.34
C ALA A 40 -4.73 20.29 -20.42
N LYS A 41 -4.77 20.97 -19.26
CA LYS A 41 -3.68 20.94 -18.27
C LYS A 41 -3.46 19.53 -17.72
N HIS A 42 -4.52 18.81 -17.36
CA HIS A 42 -4.42 17.45 -16.84
C HIS A 42 -3.82 16.49 -17.90
N PHE A 43 -4.23 16.63 -19.16
CA PHE A 43 -3.68 15.88 -20.28
C PHE A 43 -2.18 16.17 -20.47
N VAL A 44 -1.80 17.46 -20.55
CA VAL A 44 -0.39 17.85 -20.72
C VAL A 44 0.46 17.36 -19.56
N ALA A 45 -0.02 17.48 -18.31
CA ALA A 45 0.68 16.96 -17.14
C ALA A 45 0.90 15.44 -17.26
N SER A 46 -0.14 14.70 -17.62
CA SER A 46 -0.07 13.24 -17.82
C SER A 46 0.95 12.85 -18.89
N MET A 47 0.90 13.48 -20.07
CA MET A 47 1.83 13.20 -21.16
C MET A 47 3.28 13.57 -20.80
N THR A 48 3.48 14.71 -20.15
CA THR A 48 4.82 15.14 -19.69
C THR A 48 5.42 14.15 -18.70
N THR A 49 4.59 13.59 -17.82
CA THR A 49 5.02 12.55 -16.86
C THR A 49 5.44 11.27 -17.56
N LEU A 50 4.68 10.82 -18.56
CA LEU A 50 5.04 9.65 -19.36
C LEU A 50 6.36 9.87 -20.10
N GLU A 51 6.52 11.01 -20.77
CA GLU A 51 7.75 11.36 -21.47
C GLU A 51 8.95 11.43 -20.52
N THR A 52 8.78 12.07 -19.37
CA THR A 52 9.84 12.20 -18.36
C THR A 52 10.22 10.84 -17.78
N THR A 53 9.23 9.98 -17.53
CA THR A 53 9.46 8.60 -17.08
C THR A 53 10.23 7.80 -18.12
N ALA A 54 9.85 7.89 -19.40
CA ALA A 54 10.54 7.20 -20.49
C ALA A 54 12.00 7.66 -20.66
N LYS A 55 12.23 8.98 -20.55
CA LYS A 55 13.57 9.59 -20.59
C LYS A 55 14.47 9.09 -19.45
N ASN A 56 13.92 8.92 -18.24
CA ASN A 56 14.66 8.51 -17.04
C ASN A 56 14.43 7.03 -16.65
N ARG A 57 14.06 6.17 -17.61
CA ARG A 57 13.60 4.79 -17.34
C ARG A 57 14.61 3.93 -16.57
N VAL A 58 15.90 4.14 -16.79
CA VAL A 58 16.97 3.34 -16.15
C VAL A 58 17.01 3.63 -14.66
N GLU A 59 17.01 4.91 -14.30
CA GLU A 59 16.98 5.40 -12.93
C GLU A 59 15.68 4.96 -12.24
N ARG A 60 14.53 5.06 -12.93
CA ARG A 60 13.24 4.62 -12.38
C ARG A 60 13.21 3.13 -12.03
N ILE A 61 13.77 2.27 -12.88
CA ILE A 61 13.84 0.82 -12.59
C ILE A 61 14.80 0.56 -11.42
N LYS A 62 15.94 1.27 -11.35
CA LYS A 62 16.87 1.16 -10.22
C LYS A 62 16.22 1.58 -8.90
N ASP A 63 15.48 2.68 -8.89
CA ASP A 63 14.76 3.16 -7.71
C ASP A 63 13.69 2.15 -7.27
N TYR A 64 12.93 1.62 -8.24
CA TYR A 64 11.92 0.58 -7.98
C TYR A 64 12.55 -0.67 -7.33
N TYR A 65 13.67 -1.15 -7.86
CA TYR A 65 14.41 -2.27 -7.28
C TYR A 65 14.95 -1.94 -5.89
N ALA A 66 15.64 -0.81 -5.75
CA ALA A 66 16.27 -0.40 -4.50
C ALA A 66 15.24 -0.23 -3.36
N PHE A 67 14.06 0.30 -3.66
CA PHE A 67 12.95 0.39 -2.71
C PHE A 67 12.56 -0.99 -2.14
N ARG A 68 12.44 -2.00 -3.00
CA ARG A 68 12.08 -3.37 -2.58
C ARG A 68 13.21 -4.08 -1.85
N ALA A 69 14.43 -3.95 -2.36
CA ALA A 69 15.63 -4.52 -1.73
C ALA A 69 15.82 -3.94 -0.32
N LYS A 70 15.64 -2.62 -0.15
CA LYS A 70 15.68 -1.97 1.17
C LYS A 70 14.59 -2.51 2.08
N GLY A 71 13.35 -2.62 1.60
CA GLY A 71 12.25 -3.19 2.38
C GLY A 71 12.56 -4.59 2.91
N LEU A 72 13.13 -5.46 2.06
CA LEU A 72 13.57 -6.81 2.42
C LEU A 72 14.75 -6.82 3.40
N ALA A 73 15.69 -5.87 3.30
CA ALA A 73 16.75 -5.74 4.30
C ALA A 73 16.16 -5.35 5.69
N ASP A 74 15.21 -4.42 5.71
CA ASP A 74 14.56 -3.93 6.93
C ASP A 74 13.65 -4.98 7.60
N ASN A 75 13.04 -5.88 6.79
CA ASN A 75 13.27 -7.32 6.98
C ASN A 75 13.65 -7.82 8.37
N ALA A 76 14.95 -8.12 8.47
CA ALA A 76 15.62 -8.83 9.53
C ALA A 76 15.25 -8.33 10.93
N ASN A 77 15.12 -7.01 11.11
CA ASN A 77 14.91 -6.38 12.42
C ASN A 77 13.44 -6.21 12.82
N SER A 78 12.49 -6.56 11.94
CA SER A 78 11.07 -6.34 12.19
C SER A 78 10.42 -7.43 13.04
N LYS A 79 9.49 -7.04 13.92
CA LYS A 79 8.68 -7.97 14.71
C LYS A 79 7.63 -8.70 13.87
N LEU A 80 7.03 -8.03 12.88
CA LEU A 80 6.02 -8.63 12.00
C LEU A 80 6.68 -9.33 10.82
N LYS A 81 6.78 -10.67 10.92
CA LYS A 81 7.39 -11.52 9.88
C LYS A 81 6.37 -12.20 8.99
N ARG A 82 5.21 -12.53 9.55
CA ARG A 82 4.17 -13.34 8.89
C ARG A 82 2.82 -12.98 9.46
N VAL A 83 1.82 -12.95 8.60
CA VAL A 83 0.41 -12.91 8.98
C VAL A 83 -0.24 -14.22 8.53
N VAL A 84 -1.00 -14.84 9.43
CA VAL A 84 -1.81 -16.03 9.11
C VAL A 84 -3.26 -15.67 9.30
N ILE A 85 -4.07 -15.86 8.25
CA ILE A 85 -5.50 -15.62 8.28
C ILE A 85 -6.19 -16.97 8.35
N ASP A 86 -6.91 -17.17 9.45
CA ASP A 86 -7.83 -18.29 9.63
C ASP A 86 -9.19 -17.92 9.00
N PRO A 87 -9.61 -18.56 7.90
CA PRO A 87 -10.83 -18.21 7.19
C PRO A 87 -12.10 -18.80 7.85
N THR A 88 -11.98 -19.55 8.96
CA THR A 88 -13.13 -20.27 9.54
C THR A 88 -14.24 -19.36 10.03
N SER A 89 -13.93 -18.16 10.51
CA SER A 89 -14.93 -17.19 11.00
C SER A 89 -15.70 -16.50 9.88
N ASP A 90 -15.02 -16.15 8.78
CA ASP A 90 -15.64 -15.51 7.61
C ASP A 90 -14.81 -15.82 6.35
N ARG A 91 -15.22 -16.86 5.63
CA ARG A 91 -14.51 -17.33 4.43
C ARG A 91 -14.59 -16.32 3.29
N VAL A 92 -15.68 -15.58 3.19
CA VAL A 92 -15.93 -14.65 2.07
C VAL A 92 -15.01 -13.45 2.23
N LYS A 93 -15.01 -12.79 3.40
CA LYS A 93 -14.12 -11.64 3.63
C LYS A 93 -12.65 -12.02 3.60
N ALA A 94 -12.31 -13.20 4.11
CA ALA A 94 -10.95 -13.70 4.01
C ALA A 94 -10.54 -13.83 2.53
N ALA A 95 -11.39 -14.41 1.67
CA ALA A 95 -11.12 -14.53 0.25
C ALA A 95 -10.99 -13.16 -0.44
N GLU A 96 -11.91 -12.22 -0.20
CA GLU A 96 -11.87 -10.87 -0.76
C GLU A 96 -10.57 -10.13 -0.41
N LEU A 97 -10.13 -10.21 0.86
CA LEU A 97 -8.85 -9.64 1.27
C LEU A 97 -7.67 -10.29 0.52
N ILE A 98 -7.66 -11.61 0.41
CA ILE A 98 -6.59 -12.32 -0.31
C ILE A 98 -6.60 -11.97 -1.81
N GLU A 99 -7.75 -11.77 -2.43
CA GLU A 99 -7.85 -11.31 -3.82
C GLU A 99 -7.23 -9.92 -3.99
N VAL A 100 -7.54 -8.97 -3.11
CA VAL A 100 -6.94 -7.61 -3.15
C VAL A 100 -5.42 -7.66 -2.98
N LEU A 101 -4.92 -8.49 -2.06
CA LEU A 101 -3.48 -8.67 -1.87
C LEU A 101 -2.83 -9.29 -3.12
N ARG A 102 -3.45 -10.31 -3.72
CA ARG A 102 -2.96 -10.94 -4.96
C ARG A 102 -2.97 -10.01 -6.17
N LEU A 103 -3.98 -9.14 -6.29
CA LEU A 103 -3.99 -8.06 -7.31
C LEU A 103 -2.79 -7.11 -7.16
N SER A 104 -2.25 -7.00 -5.94
CA SER A 104 -1.02 -6.25 -5.64
C SER A 104 0.26 -7.10 -5.79
N ASN A 105 0.17 -8.26 -6.44
CA ASN A 105 1.22 -9.26 -6.59
C ASN A 105 1.81 -9.78 -5.26
N VAL A 106 1.03 -9.77 -4.17
CA VAL A 106 1.45 -10.42 -2.93
C VAL A 106 1.38 -11.93 -3.08
N GLU A 107 2.48 -12.59 -2.72
CA GLU A 107 2.54 -14.03 -2.57
C GLU A 107 1.77 -14.47 -1.31
N VAL A 108 0.77 -15.33 -1.52
CA VAL A 108 -0.06 -15.90 -0.46
C VAL A 108 -0.07 -17.42 -0.60
N LYS A 109 0.41 -18.11 0.44
CA LYS A 109 0.37 -19.56 0.53
C LYS A 109 -0.94 -20.00 1.21
N VAL A 110 -1.41 -21.19 0.88
CA VAL A 110 -2.57 -21.83 1.53
C VAL A 110 -2.08 -23.08 2.23
N ALA A 111 -2.41 -23.23 3.52
CA ALA A 111 -2.03 -24.41 4.28
C ALA A 111 -2.78 -25.65 3.78
N SER A 112 -2.06 -26.66 3.29
CA SER A 112 -2.66 -27.92 2.82
C SER A 112 -3.16 -28.81 3.96
N SER A 113 -2.61 -28.64 5.16
CA SER A 113 -2.99 -29.34 6.38
C SER A 113 -3.03 -28.36 7.56
N SER A 114 -3.62 -28.78 8.68
CA SER A 114 -3.50 -28.01 9.92
C SER A 114 -2.05 -27.93 10.37
N PHE A 115 -1.71 -26.84 11.06
CA PHE A 115 -0.38 -26.65 11.64
C PHE A 115 -0.48 -25.82 12.93
N THR A 116 0.49 -25.96 13.82
CA THR A 116 0.54 -25.22 15.08
C THR A 116 1.72 -24.25 15.06
N SER A 117 1.47 -23.00 15.45
CA SER A 117 2.50 -22.01 15.75
C SER A 117 2.55 -21.81 17.27
N THR A 118 3.74 -21.96 17.87
CA THR A 118 3.95 -21.75 19.30
C THR A 118 4.22 -20.28 19.65
N THR A 119 4.43 -19.44 18.63
CA THR A 119 4.76 -18.01 18.76
C THR A 119 3.73 -17.13 18.06
N ALA A 120 2.47 -17.56 18.01
CA ALA A 120 1.42 -16.77 17.41
C ALA A 120 1.04 -15.60 18.32
N HIS A 121 0.77 -14.45 17.74
CA HIS A 121 0.25 -13.28 18.44
C HIS A 121 -1.16 -13.00 17.91
N SER A 122 -2.07 -12.58 18.80
CA SER A 122 -3.40 -12.15 18.37
C SER A 122 -3.29 -10.91 17.50
N TYR A 123 -4.03 -10.88 16.39
CA TYR A 123 -4.07 -9.72 15.51
C TYR A 123 -4.89 -8.56 16.09
N LEU A 124 -5.89 -8.88 16.92
CA LEU A 124 -6.88 -7.92 17.43
C LEU A 124 -6.45 -7.27 18.75
N GLU A 125 -5.42 -7.82 19.40
CA GLU A 125 -4.93 -7.35 20.69
C GLU A 125 -3.51 -6.79 20.52
N LYS A 126 -3.39 -5.48 20.72
CA LYS A 126 -2.11 -4.78 20.70
C LYS A 126 -1.17 -5.36 21.77
N ASN A 127 0.07 -5.65 21.37
CA ASN A 127 1.10 -6.25 22.24
C ASN A 127 0.66 -7.59 22.88
N SER A 128 -0.21 -8.35 22.22
CA SER A 128 -0.60 -9.68 22.72
C SER A 128 0.62 -10.56 22.98
N LYS A 129 0.54 -11.38 24.02
CA LYS A 129 1.60 -12.36 24.33
C LYS A 129 1.61 -13.45 23.26
N ALA A 130 2.79 -14.04 23.06
CA ALA A 130 2.91 -15.23 22.23
C ALA A 130 2.06 -16.36 22.84
N VAL A 131 1.25 -17.01 22.01
CA VAL A 131 0.40 -18.14 22.38
C VAL A 131 0.57 -19.26 21.38
N SER A 132 0.39 -20.50 21.85
CA SER A 132 0.26 -21.64 20.95
C SER A 132 -1.10 -21.60 20.27
N LYS A 133 -1.11 -21.57 18.94
CA LYS A 133 -2.34 -21.57 18.13
C LYS A 133 -2.23 -22.58 17.00
N THR A 134 -3.24 -23.42 16.88
CA THR A 134 -3.43 -24.31 15.73
C THR A 134 -4.29 -23.61 14.69
N PHE A 135 -3.78 -23.56 13.46
CA PHE A 135 -4.48 -23.05 12.29
C PHE A 135 -4.97 -24.24 11.45
N PRO A 136 -6.22 -24.22 10.96
CA PRO A 136 -6.75 -25.31 10.15
C PRO A 136 -6.16 -25.31 8.74
N ALA A 137 -6.29 -26.44 8.03
CA ALA A 137 -6.09 -26.51 6.59
C ALA A 137 -6.97 -25.45 5.88
N GLY A 138 -6.46 -24.86 4.82
CA GLY A 138 -7.08 -23.74 4.12
C GLY A 138 -6.71 -22.36 4.68
N SER A 139 -5.97 -22.29 5.80
CA SER A 139 -5.48 -21.01 6.33
C SER A 139 -4.53 -20.33 5.35
N TYR A 140 -4.66 -19.01 5.19
CA TYR A 140 -3.78 -18.22 4.32
C TYR A 140 -2.54 -17.78 5.08
N ILE A 141 -1.37 -17.96 4.48
CA ILE A 141 -0.07 -17.61 5.06
C ILE A 141 0.56 -16.55 4.18
N ILE A 142 0.79 -15.38 4.77
CA ILE A 142 1.37 -14.21 4.11
C ILE A 142 2.72 -13.94 4.79
N ASP A 143 3.80 -14.35 4.14
CA ASP A 143 5.16 -14.04 4.58
C ASP A 143 5.49 -12.59 4.21
N LEU A 144 6.00 -11.78 5.13
CA LEU A 144 6.46 -10.44 4.79
C LEU A 144 7.86 -10.44 4.17
N ASP A 145 8.50 -11.61 4.03
CA ASP A 145 9.79 -11.77 3.37
C ASP A 145 9.66 -11.87 1.85
N GLN A 146 9.03 -10.85 1.26
CA GLN A 146 8.76 -10.75 -0.17
C GLN A 146 8.86 -9.29 -0.66
N PRO A 147 9.03 -9.03 -1.97
CA PRO A 147 9.29 -7.68 -2.49
C PRO A 147 8.18 -6.63 -2.19
N GLN A 148 6.96 -7.09 -1.87
CA GLN A 148 5.77 -6.31 -1.52
C GLN A 148 5.73 -5.93 -0.04
N ARG A 149 6.76 -6.26 0.74
CA ARG A 149 6.82 -6.05 2.19
C ARG A 149 6.38 -4.68 2.67
N ILE A 150 6.85 -3.60 2.04
CA ILE A 150 6.54 -2.24 2.49
C ILE A 150 5.02 -1.98 2.40
N TYR A 151 4.40 -2.42 1.30
CA TYR A 151 2.94 -2.41 1.15
C TYR A 151 2.27 -3.29 2.21
N LEU A 152 2.70 -4.54 2.37
CA LEU A 152 2.14 -5.46 3.37
C LEU A 152 2.21 -4.92 4.78
N LYS A 153 3.34 -4.33 5.18
CA LYS A 153 3.49 -3.68 6.47
C LYS A 153 2.49 -2.52 6.59
N ALA A 154 2.39 -1.65 5.59
CA ALA A 154 1.47 -0.52 5.64
C ALA A 154 0.00 -0.92 5.76
N VAL A 155 -0.42 -2.07 5.20
CA VAL A 155 -1.84 -2.50 5.26
C VAL A 155 -2.15 -3.55 6.33
N LEU A 156 -1.15 -4.28 6.86
CA LEU A 156 -1.32 -5.34 7.86
C LEU A 156 -0.61 -5.07 9.19
N GLU A 157 0.10 -3.96 9.36
CA GLU A 157 0.61 -3.59 10.67
C GLU A 157 -0.56 -3.10 11.54
N GLN A 158 -0.70 -3.66 12.75
CA GLN A 158 -1.79 -3.29 13.67
C GLN A 158 -1.72 -1.83 14.12
N ASP A 159 -0.50 -1.30 14.23
CA ASP A 159 -0.23 0.03 14.75
C ASP A 159 1.04 0.58 14.13
N THR A 160 0.94 1.76 13.54
CA THR A 160 2.08 2.49 12.97
C THR A 160 2.33 3.71 13.86
N PRO A 161 3.28 3.62 14.81
CA PRO A 161 3.55 4.72 15.72
C PRO A 161 4.04 5.94 14.91
N GLN A 162 3.48 7.10 15.24
CA GLN A 162 3.94 8.38 14.70
C GLN A 162 5.11 8.91 15.53
N ASP A 163 5.94 9.76 14.93
CA ASP A 163 7.03 10.41 15.62
C ASP A 163 6.50 11.26 16.79
N LYS A 164 7.18 11.19 17.94
CA LYS A 164 6.76 11.92 19.14
C LYS A 164 6.72 13.43 18.92
N ALA A 165 7.68 13.98 18.17
CA ALA A 165 7.70 15.40 17.85
C ALA A 165 6.48 15.81 17.02
N PHE A 166 6.06 14.96 16.08
CA PHE A 166 4.85 15.21 15.28
C PHE A 166 3.57 15.17 16.11
N VAL A 167 3.50 14.25 17.08
CA VAL A 167 2.34 14.10 17.96
C VAL A 167 2.25 15.23 18.99
N ASP A 168 3.39 15.67 19.53
CA ASP A 168 3.42 16.70 20.57
C ASP A 168 3.15 18.13 20.01
N ASP A 169 3.30 18.34 18.69
CA ASP A 169 3.09 19.64 17.99
C ASP A 169 1.62 19.88 17.52
N ASN A 170 0.68 18.93 17.74
CA ASN A 170 -0.73 19.03 17.37
C ASN A 170 -1.67 18.84 18.57
#